data_AF-A0A938ENL3-F1
#
_entry.id   AF-A0A938ENL3-F1
#
_cell.length_a   1.000
_cell.length_b   1.000
_cell.length_c   1.000
_cell.angle_alpha   90.00
_cell.angle_beta   90.00
_cell.angle_gamma   90.00
#
_symmetry.space_group_name_H-M   'P 1'
#
loop_
_entity.id
_entity.type
_entity.pdbx_description
1 polymer ?
#
loop_
_entity_poly.entity_id
_entity_poly.type
_entity_poly.pdbx_seq_one_letter_code
_entity_poly.pdbx_strand_id
1 'polypeptide(L)'
;MSVRALAIVPVSAALLAGALVGLPAHGSDAPPAPAGLGSDSPVTLTVVLPYHRPALHAAVRAVSTPGSPAFRQFPSLAEAAARHGASPQSRARLEAWAADHGMSRVRFDATGLTARVTGPARAWTKVYGQDFVATPGVPAPNVTSYVILAPGGKTIAAPLPKALRGIAQAVLPVYNVVKYSTSTRSGIPENEGSPTGPGMECITPAPSGQSLAPLTYAPRQLHKAYGTSALHRDGMRGKGARLAILGYGQSFNPGLLAKAA
;
A
#
# COMPACT_ATOMS: atom_id res chain seq x y z
N MET A 1 -55.43 18.74 12.24
CA MET A 1 -53.99 18.71 11.88
C MET A 1 -53.31 19.82 12.67
N SER A 2 -52.62 19.47 13.76
CA SER A 2 -51.98 20.43 14.66
C SER A 2 -50.50 20.06 14.78
N VAL A 3 -49.63 20.98 14.32
CA VAL A 3 -48.18 20.87 14.41
C VAL A 3 -47.76 21.30 15.82
N ARG A 4 -47.16 20.39 16.60
CA ARG A 4 -46.54 20.71 17.89
C ARG A 4 -45.10 21.14 17.64
N ALA A 5 -44.79 22.40 17.96
CA ALA A 5 -43.43 22.92 17.99
C ALA A 5 -42.68 22.33 19.19
N LEU A 6 -41.51 21.72 18.93
CA LEU A 6 -40.61 21.22 19.96
C LEU A 6 -39.62 22.34 20.33
N ALA A 7 -39.64 22.79 21.59
CA ALA A 7 -38.69 23.75 22.12
C ALA A 7 -37.31 23.10 22.28
N ILE A 8 -36.28 23.73 21.72
CA ILE A 8 -34.87 23.34 21.88
C ILE A 8 -34.31 24.12 23.07
N VAL A 9 -33.92 23.43 24.13
CA VAL A 9 -33.21 23.98 25.28
C VAL A 9 -31.70 23.97 24.97
N PRO A 10 -30.98 25.09 25.06
CA PRO A 10 -29.53 25.10 24.88
C PRO A 10 -28.85 24.54 26.14
N VAL A 11 -28.13 23.43 26.00
CA VAL A 11 -27.22 22.94 27.05
C VAL A 11 -25.87 23.63 26.85
N SER A 12 -25.59 24.60 27.71
CA SER A 12 -24.24 25.13 27.92
C SER A 12 -23.37 24.06 28.56
N ALA A 13 -22.31 23.62 27.88
CA ALA A 13 -21.28 22.76 28.47
C ALA A 13 -19.97 23.55 28.57
N ALA A 14 -19.49 23.66 29.80
CA ALA A 14 -18.34 24.44 30.24
C ALA A 14 -17.02 23.99 29.61
N LEU A 15 -16.16 24.97 29.28
CA LEU A 15 -14.76 24.75 28.97
C LEU A 15 -14.01 24.19 30.19
N LEU A 16 -13.62 22.93 30.14
CA LEU A 16 -12.53 22.40 30.97
C LEU A 16 -11.20 22.66 30.25
N ALA A 17 -10.48 23.68 30.71
CA ALA A 17 -9.05 23.86 30.45
C ALA A 17 -8.26 22.82 31.27
N GLY A 18 -8.09 21.63 30.69
CA GLY A 18 -7.23 20.58 31.23
C GLY A 18 -5.80 20.71 30.71
N ALA A 19 -4.84 20.80 31.64
CA ALA A 19 -3.42 20.89 31.37
C ALA A 19 -2.92 19.75 30.46
N LEU A 20 -2.43 20.10 29.27
CA LEU A 20 -1.60 19.23 28.44
C LEU A 20 -0.25 19.07 29.12
N VAL A 21 -0.13 18.09 30.01
CA VAL A 21 1.17 17.59 30.46
C VAL A 21 1.83 16.95 29.26
N GLY A 22 2.93 17.57 28.80
CA GLY A 22 3.67 17.14 27.63
C GLY A 22 4.06 15.68 27.75
N LEU A 23 3.55 14.85 26.83
CA LEU A 23 4.18 13.57 26.52
C LEU A 23 5.65 13.86 26.22
N PRO A 24 6.61 13.05 26.73
CA PRO A 24 7.97 13.13 26.22
C PRO A 24 7.88 12.90 24.71
N ALA A 25 8.12 13.96 23.96
CA ALA A 25 8.36 13.88 22.54
C ALA A 25 9.48 12.86 22.40
N HIS A 26 9.14 11.64 21.98
CA HIS A 26 10.12 10.74 21.41
C HIS A 26 10.80 11.59 20.36
N GLY A 27 12.11 11.83 20.53
CA GLY A 27 12.88 12.70 19.65
C GLY A 27 12.48 12.37 18.23
N SER A 28 11.69 13.26 17.64
CA SER A 28 11.33 13.16 16.24
C SER A 28 12.62 13.57 15.56
N ASP A 29 13.52 12.61 15.39
CA ASP A 29 14.64 12.77 14.49
C ASP A 29 14.01 13.27 13.21
N ALA A 30 14.34 14.51 12.86
CA ALA A 30 13.84 15.13 11.66
C ALA A 30 14.09 14.13 10.52
N PRO A 31 13.08 13.81 9.69
CA PRO A 31 13.25 12.82 8.64
C PRO A 31 14.51 13.18 7.84
N PRO A 32 15.41 12.21 7.57
CA PRO A 32 16.67 12.49 6.92
C PRO A 32 16.43 13.30 5.64
N ALA A 33 17.23 14.35 5.46
CA ALA A 33 17.09 15.23 4.31
C ALA A 33 17.19 14.42 3.00
N PRO A 34 16.41 14.80 1.96
CA PRO A 34 16.52 14.15 0.65
C PRO A 34 17.96 14.19 0.14
N ALA A 35 18.48 13.03 -0.25
CA ALA A 35 19.83 12.93 -0.82
C ALA A 35 19.73 12.89 -2.35
N GLY A 36 20.59 13.66 -3.03
CA GLY A 36 20.73 13.58 -4.49
C GLY A 36 21.20 12.19 -4.92
N LEU A 37 20.65 11.70 -6.03
CA LEU A 37 21.10 10.44 -6.62
C LEU A 37 22.35 10.66 -7.48
N GLY A 38 23.33 9.77 -7.38
CA GLY A 38 24.44 9.76 -8.34
C GLY A 38 23.90 9.51 -9.75
N SER A 39 24.49 10.16 -10.76
CA SER A 39 24.03 10.14 -12.17
C SER A 39 23.84 8.76 -12.79
N ASP A 40 24.59 7.75 -12.32
CA ASP A 40 24.53 6.34 -12.74
C ASP A 40 23.63 5.46 -11.89
N SER A 41 23.03 6.00 -10.83
CA SER A 41 22.16 5.23 -9.93
C SER A 41 20.98 4.66 -10.71
N PRO A 42 20.69 3.35 -10.61
CA PRO A 42 19.55 2.77 -11.31
C PRO A 42 18.23 3.23 -10.67
N VAL A 43 17.39 3.88 -11.46
CA VAL A 43 16.03 4.30 -11.09
C VAL A 43 15.04 3.49 -11.91
N THR A 44 14.07 2.88 -11.23
CA THR A 44 13.00 2.10 -11.87
C THR A 44 11.68 2.81 -11.66
N LEU A 45 10.98 3.19 -12.73
CA LEU A 45 9.64 3.77 -12.64
C LEU A 45 8.60 2.83 -13.23
N THR A 46 7.36 2.93 -12.76
CA THR A 46 6.23 2.17 -13.33
C THR A 46 5.54 3.02 -14.37
N VAL A 47 5.57 2.59 -15.62
CA VAL A 47 4.88 3.23 -16.75
C VAL A 47 3.56 2.50 -16.99
N VAL A 48 2.47 3.25 -17.07
CA VAL A 48 1.12 2.75 -17.38
C VAL A 48 0.85 2.95 -18.86
N LEU A 49 0.67 1.85 -19.59
CA LEU A 49 0.40 1.86 -21.02
C LEU A 49 -1.07 2.21 -21.31
N PRO A 50 -1.39 2.60 -22.55
CA PRO A 50 -2.76 2.83 -22.98
C PRO A 50 -3.65 1.60 -22.84
N TYR A 51 -4.80 1.79 -22.23
CA TYR A 51 -5.87 0.80 -22.12
C TYR A 51 -7.25 1.44 -22.14
N HIS A 52 -8.27 0.65 -22.48
CA HIS A 52 -9.65 1.11 -22.59
C HIS A 52 -10.36 1.09 -21.23
N ARG A 53 -10.10 2.09 -20.38
CA ARG A 53 -10.62 2.18 -19.01
C ARG A 53 -12.14 1.98 -18.88
N PRO A 54 -13.01 2.54 -19.74
CA PRO A 54 -14.46 2.29 -19.65
C PRO A 54 -14.84 0.82 -19.87
N ALA A 55 -14.11 0.10 -20.73
CA ALA A 55 -14.41 -1.29 -21.05
C ALA A 55 -13.99 -2.21 -19.90
N LEU A 56 -12.82 -1.94 -19.30
CA LEU A 56 -12.38 -2.63 -18.09
C LEU A 56 -13.36 -2.40 -16.93
N HIS A 57 -13.83 -1.17 -16.73
CA HIS A 57 -14.85 -0.86 -15.71
C HIS A 57 -16.18 -1.60 -15.97
N ALA A 58 -16.61 -1.69 -17.23
CA ALA A 58 -17.82 -2.42 -17.60
C ALA A 58 -17.68 -3.92 -17.33
N ALA A 59 -16.54 -4.51 -17.69
CA ALA A 59 -16.25 -5.92 -17.41
C ALA A 59 -16.23 -6.23 -15.90
N VAL A 60 -15.59 -5.38 -15.09
CA VAL A 60 -15.56 -5.53 -13.63
C VAL A 60 -16.96 -5.45 -13.04
N ARG A 61 -17.80 -4.52 -13.50
CA ARG A 61 -19.21 -4.44 -13.06
C ARG A 61 -19.98 -5.69 -13.42
N ALA A 62 -19.86 -6.17 -14.66
CA ALA A 62 -20.57 -7.34 -15.14
C ALA A 62 -20.30 -8.60 -14.29
N VAL A 63 -19.06 -8.81 -13.83
CA VAL A 63 -18.73 -9.96 -12.98
C VAL A 63 -19.05 -9.76 -11.49
N SER A 64 -19.27 -8.52 -11.05
CA SER A 64 -19.50 -8.18 -9.64
C SER A 64 -20.96 -7.89 -9.29
N THR A 65 -21.83 -7.66 -10.27
CA THR A 65 -23.24 -7.31 -10.06
C THR A 65 -24.13 -8.55 -9.99
N PRO A 66 -24.82 -8.82 -8.85
CA PRO A 66 -25.82 -9.88 -8.78
C PRO A 66 -26.91 -9.70 -9.84
N GLY A 67 -27.37 -10.80 -10.44
CA GLY A 67 -28.34 -10.78 -11.54
C GLY A 67 -27.74 -10.58 -12.93
N SER A 68 -26.47 -10.19 -13.04
CA SER A 68 -25.74 -10.25 -14.31
C SER A 68 -25.52 -11.70 -14.74
N PRO A 69 -25.63 -12.04 -16.05
CA PRO A 69 -25.29 -13.38 -16.54
C PRO A 69 -23.82 -13.74 -16.33
N ALA A 70 -22.94 -12.74 -16.15
CA ALA A 70 -21.52 -12.93 -15.89
C ALA A 70 -21.17 -12.90 -14.39
N PHE A 71 -22.15 -12.83 -13.47
CA PHE A 71 -21.89 -12.70 -12.04
C PHE A 71 -21.00 -13.85 -11.53
N ARG A 72 -19.91 -13.48 -10.82
CA ARG A 72 -18.86 -14.38 -10.30
C ARG A 72 -18.10 -15.19 -11.36
N GLN A 73 -18.26 -14.89 -12.65
CA GLN A 73 -17.46 -15.49 -13.72
C GLN A 73 -16.21 -14.64 -13.96
N PHE A 74 -15.29 -14.68 -13.00
CA PHE A 74 -14.05 -13.91 -13.08
C PHE A 74 -13.12 -14.49 -14.17
N PRO A 75 -12.61 -13.67 -15.10
CA PRO A 75 -11.65 -14.14 -16.09
C PRO A 75 -10.32 -14.50 -15.41
N SER A 76 -9.61 -15.45 -15.99
CA SER A 76 -8.20 -15.65 -15.69
C SER A 76 -7.38 -14.41 -16.04
N LEU A 77 -6.17 -14.32 -15.47
CA LEU A 77 -5.26 -13.21 -15.77
C LEU A 77 -4.89 -13.13 -17.26
N ALA A 78 -4.74 -14.28 -17.92
CA ALA A 78 -4.45 -14.36 -19.35
C ALA A 78 -5.62 -13.86 -20.20
N GLU A 79 -6.86 -14.21 -19.85
CA GLU A 79 -8.05 -13.70 -20.55
C GLU A 79 -8.24 -12.19 -20.33
N ALA A 80 -8.00 -11.71 -19.11
CA ALA A 80 -8.03 -10.28 -18.82
C ALA A 80 -6.94 -9.53 -19.61
N ALA A 81 -5.74 -10.09 -19.70
CA ALA A 81 -4.64 -9.55 -20.51
C ALA A 81 -4.98 -9.49 -21.99
N ALA A 82 -5.59 -10.55 -22.54
CA ALA A 82 -5.97 -10.61 -23.95
C ALA A 82 -7.07 -9.60 -24.30
N ARG A 83 -8.07 -9.43 -23.41
CA ARG A 83 -9.23 -8.56 -23.67
C ARG A 83 -8.98 -7.08 -23.34
N HIS A 84 -8.18 -6.81 -22.31
CA HIS A 84 -8.06 -5.47 -21.75
C HIS A 84 -6.62 -4.99 -21.58
N GLY A 85 -5.62 -5.85 -21.79
CA GLY A 85 -4.21 -5.51 -21.69
C GLY A 85 -3.74 -4.54 -22.78
N ALA A 86 -2.54 -3.99 -22.61
CA ALA A 86 -1.95 -3.13 -23.63
C ALA A 86 -1.62 -3.95 -24.89
N SER A 87 -1.87 -3.35 -26.07
CA SER A 87 -1.60 -3.99 -27.36
C SER A 87 -0.12 -4.30 -27.56
N PRO A 88 0.24 -5.32 -28.37
CA PRO A 88 1.64 -5.59 -28.72
C PRO A 88 2.35 -4.37 -29.32
N GLN A 89 1.65 -3.57 -30.15
CA GLN A 89 2.19 -2.35 -30.72
C GLN A 89 2.51 -1.29 -29.65
N SER A 90 1.65 -1.12 -28.64
CA SER A 90 1.91 -0.20 -27.52
C SER A 90 3.13 -0.63 -26.71
N ARG A 91 3.31 -1.94 -26.49
CA ARG A 91 4.48 -2.49 -25.79
C ARG A 91 5.77 -2.25 -26.57
N ALA A 92 5.77 -2.57 -27.87
CA ALA A 92 6.91 -2.32 -28.75
C ALA A 92 7.28 -0.83 -28.82
N ARG A 93 6.30 0.08 -28.86
CA ARG A 93 6.56 1.53 -28.80
C ARG A 93 7.24 1.96 -27.50
N LEU A 94 6.84 1.39 -26.37
CA LEU A 94 7.49 1.68 -25.09
C LEU A 94 8.92 1.13 -25.05
N GLU A 95 9.15 -0.08 -25.56
CA GLU A 95 10.49 -0.67 -25.64
C GLU A 95 11.42 0.14 -26.55
N ALA A 96 10.95 0.55 -27.73
CA ALA A 96 11.70 1.41 -28.63
C ALA A 96 12.02 2.76 -27.97
N TRP A 97 11.02 3.41 -27.37
CA TRP A 97 11.23 4.64 -26.62
C TRP A 97 12.25 4.48 -25.50
N ALA A 98 12.19 3.38 -24.76
CA ALA A 98 13.11 3.11 -23.66
C ALA A 98 14.55 2.97 -24.17
N ALA A 99 14.76 2.26 -25.27
CA ALA A 99 16.08 2.14 -25.91
C ALA A 99 16.61 3.51 -26.36
N ASP A 100 15.80 4.31 -27.05
CA ASP A 100 16.18 5.63 -27.58
C ASP A 100 16.55 6.63 -26.46
N HIS A 101 16.00 6.44 -25.26
CA HIS A 101 16.24 7.32 -24.12
C HIS A 101 17.27 6.75 -23.12
N GLY A 102 17.99 5.69 -23.48
CA GLY A 102 19.07 5.13 -22.66
C GLY A 102 18.57 4.39 -21.40
N MET A 103 17.35 3.88 -21.44
CA MET A 103 16.84 2.97 -20.41
C MET A 103 17.41 1.57 -20.63
N SER A 104 17.77 0.89 -19.54
CA SER A 104 18.47 -0.39 -19.60
C SER A 104 17.56 -1.61 -19.54
N ARG A 105 16.31 -1.45 -19.06
CA ARG A 105 15.38 -2.58 -18.92
C ARG A 105 13.93 -2.14 -18.97
N VAL A 106 13.11 -2.89 -19.70
CA VAL A 106 11.64 -2.81 -19.66
C VAL A 106 11.09 -4.18 -19.25
N ARG A 107 10.21 -4.24 -18.26
CA ARG A 107 9.52 -5.48 -17.85
C ARG A 107 8.03 -5.23 -17.69
N PHE A 108 7.24 -5.82 -18.58
CA PHE A 108 5.78 -5.79 -18.49
C PHE A 108 5.28 -6.65 -17.34
N ASP A 109 4.17 -6.24 -16.73
CA ASP A 109 3.37 -7.12 -15.88
C ASP A 109 2.65 -8.18 -16.73
N ALA A 110 1.99 -9.14 -16.07
CA ALA A 110 1.30 -10.24 -16.75
C ALA A 110 0.14 -9.79 -17.67
N THR A 111 -0.46 -8.62 -17.40
CA THR A 111 -1.49 -8.01 -18.24
C THR A 111 -0.91 -7.13 -19.34
N GLY A 112 0.36 -6.72 -19.20
CA GLY A 112 1.03 -5.73 -20.03
C GLY A 112 0.49 -4.31 -19.87
N LEU A 113 -0.39 -4.05 -18.92
CA LEU A 113 -0.94 -2.71 -18.65
C LEU A 113 0.08 -1.78 -18.03
N THR A 114 1.01 -2.32 -17.25
CA THR A 114 2.14 -1.58 -16.72
C THR A 114 3.44 -2.23 -17.11
N ALA A 115 4.49 -1.41 -17.13
CA ALA A 115 5.85 -1.85 -17.28
C ALA A 115 6.74 -1.18 -16.24
N ARG A 116 7.64 -1.96 -15.64
CA ARG A 116 8.77 -1.41 -14.90
C ARG A 116 9.85 -1.04 -15.89
N VAL A 117 10.20 0.24 -15.96
CA VAL A 117 11.26 0.76 -16.81
C VAL A 117 12.41 1.20 -15.92
N THR A 118 13.58 0.60 -16.11
CA THR A 118 14.80 0.89 -15.35
C THR A 118 15.79 1.60 -16.25
N GLY A 119 16.41 2.66 -15.74
CA GLY A 119 17.47 3.41 -16.40
C GLY A 119 18.28 4.19 -15.38
N PRO A 120 19.44 4.75 -15.76
CA PRO A 120 20.22 5.57 -14.85
C PRO A 120 19.49 6.88 -14.51
N ALA A 121 19.74 7.43 -13.32
CA ALA A 121 19.14 8.69 -12.86
C ALA A 121 19.28 9.82 -13.89
N ARG A 122 20.45 9.96 -14.53
CA ARG A 122 20.67 10.97 -15.59
C ARG A 122 19.72 10.85 -16.79
N ALA A 123 19.32 9.63 -17.16
CA ALA A 123 18.41 9.42 -18.29
C ALA A 123 17.00 9.87 -17.91
N TRP A 124 16.56 9.53 -16.70
CA TRP A 124 15.28 10.00 -16.17
C TRP A 124 15.26 11.51 -15.95
N THR A 125 16.36 12.12 -15.47
CA THR A 125 16.49 13.58 -15.36
C THR A 125 16.30 14.25 -16.72
N LYS A 126 16.86 13.71 -17.81
CA LYS A 126 16.65 14.24 -19.16
C LYS A 126 15.19 14.14 -19.62
N VAL A 127 14.51 13.04 -19.28
CA VAL A 127 13.09 12.83 -19.64
C VAL A 127 12.17 13.80 -18.89
N TYR A 128 12.42 14.02 -17.59
CA TYR A 128 11.58 14.86 -16.73
C TYR A 128 12.00 16.34 -16.69
N GLY A 129 13.25 16.65 -17.04
CA GLY A 129 13.85 17.97 -16.83
C GLY A 129 14.08 18.31 -15.36
N GLN A 130 14.08 17.31 -14.47
CA GLN A 130 14.19 17.48 -13.02
C GLN A 130 14.98 16.34 -12.40
N ASP A 131 15.73 16.65 -11.35
CA ASP A 131 16.53 15.66 -10.64
C ASP A 131 15.67 14.78 -9.73
N PHE A 132 16.10 13.54 -9.62
CA PHE A 132 15.54 12.57 -8.68
C PHE A 132 16.33 12.60 -7.39
N VAL A 133 15.61 12.50 -6.28
CA VAL A 133 16.20 12.37 -4.94
C VAL A 133 15.76 11.06 -4.31
N ALA A 134 16.59 10.53 -3.42
CA ALA A 134 16.19 9.50 -2.47
C ALA A 134 15.63 10.17 -1.22
N THR A 135 14.41 9.80 -0.84
CA THR A 135 13.85 10.11 0.48
C THR A 135 13.68 8.82 1.28
N PRO A 136 13.97 8.83 2.59
CA PRO A 136 13.53 7.76 3.47
C PRO A 136 12.00 7.66 3.43
N GLY A 137 11.49 6.43 3.39
CA GLY A 137 10.07 6.18 3.55
C GLY A 137 9.66 6.43 5.00
N VAL A 138 8.50 7.04 5.20
CA VAL A 138 7.87 7.21 6.51
C VAL A 138 6.55 6.43 6.47
N PRO A 139 6.22 5.59 7.48
CA PRO A 139 6.88 5.42 8.79
C PRO A 139 8.03 4.40 8.82
N ALA A 140 8.46 3.88 7.67
CA ALA A 140 9.37 2.75 7.59
C ALA A 140 10.78 3.19 7.17
N PRO A 141 11.74 3.39 8.10
CA PRO A 141 13.08 3.91 7.79
C PRO A 141 13.87 2.98 6.85
N ASN A 142 13.46 1.73 6.74
CA ASN A 142 14.03 0.76 5.82
C ASN A 142 13.45 0.86 4.40
N VAL A 143 12.51 1.75 4.13
CA VAL A 143 12.06 2.05 2.77
C VAL A 143 12.85 3.24 2.23
N THR A 144 13.32 3.16 1.00
CA THR A 144 13.83 4.32 0.27
C THR A 144 12.91 4.57 -0.92
N SER A 145 12.36 5.77 -0.98
CA SER A 145 11.52 6.25 -2.07
C SER A 145 12.37 7.11 -3.00
N TYR A 146 12.37 6.82 -4.29
CA TYR A 146 12.89 7.74 -5.29
C TYR A 146 11.76 8.62 -5.79
N VAL A 147 11.92 9.94 -5.65
CA VAL A 147 10.88 10.91 -5.99
C VAL A 147 11.47 12.09 -6.75
N ILE A 148 10.57 12.82 -7.41
CA ILE A 148 10.87 14.14 -7.99
C ILE A 148 10.36 15.20 -7.01
N LEU A 149 11.22 16.17 -6.66
CA LEU A 149 10.84 17.30 -5.80
C LEU A 149 10.59 18.55 -6.65
N ALA A 150 9.54 19.29 -6.30
CA ALA A 150 9.39 20.66 -6.78
C ALA A 150 10.36 21.62 -6.06
N PRO A 151 10.63 22.81 -6.64
CA PRO A 151 11.27 23.91 -5.92
C PRO A 151 10.60 24.13 -4.55
N GLY A 152 11.40 24.16 -3.48
CA GLY A 152 10.90 24.22 -2.09
C GLY A 152 10.69 22.85 -1.42
N GLY A 153 11.15 21.74 -2.02
CA GLY A 153 11.27 20.44 -1.37
C GLY A 153 9.96 19.65 -1.25
N LYS A 154 8.87 20.10 -1.90
CA LYS A 154 7.60 19.38 -1.90
C LYS A 154 7.62 18.25 -2.92
N THR A 155 7.25 17.04 -2.51
CA THR A 155 6.99 15.93 -3.44
C THR A 155 5.83 16.31 -4.33
N ILE A 156 6.03 16.23 -5.65
CA ILE A 156 4.98 16.45 -6.64
C ILE A 156 4.57 15.13 -7.26
N ALA A 157 3.27 14.99 -7.55
CA ALA A 157 2.83 14.05 -8.55
C ALA A 157 3.39 14.55 -9.89
N ALA A 158 4.49 13.94 -10.36
CA ALA A 158 5.12 14.39 -11.58
C ALA A 158 4.18 14.14 -12.77
N PRO A 159 3.93 15.16 -13.61
CA PRO A 159 3.09 14.98 -14.80
C PRO A 159 3.73 13.99 -15.77
N LEU A 160 2.93 13.42 -16.68
CA LEU A 160 3.43 12.58 -17.76
C LEU A 160 4.46 13.36 -18.60
N PRO A 161 5.72 12.90 -18.71
CA PRO A 161 6.73 13.56 -19.53
C PRO A 161 6.28 13.74 -20.98
N LYS A 162 6.66 14.85 -21.61
CA LYS A 162 6.36 15.12 -23.02
C LYS A 162 6.82 13.97 -23.92
N ALA A 163 7.99 13.41 -23.64
CA ALA A 163 8.57 12.29 -24.38
C ALA A 163 7.73 11.01 -24.36
N LEU A 164 6.83 10.85 -23.38
CA LEU A 164 5.96 9.67 -23.24
C LEU A 164 4.52 9.91 -23.71
N ARG A 165 4.19 11.10 -24.19
CA ARG A 165 2.85 11.39 -24.73
C ARG A 165 2.56 10.49 -25.93
N GLY A 166 1.39 9.86 -25.94
CA GLY A 166 0.99 8.92 -27.00
C GLY A 166 1.60 7.51 -26.86
N ILE A 167 2.51 7.29 -25.90
CA ILE A 167 3.10 5.99 -25.57
C ILE A 167 2.55 5.47 -24.25
N ALA A 168 2.37 6.35 -23.26
CA ALA A 168 1.89 6.03 -21.92
C ALA A 168 0.71 6.93 -21.52
N GLN A 169 -0.12 6.44 -20.61
CA GLN A 169 -1.19 7.23 -19.96
C GLN A 169 -0.70 7.89 -18.68
N ALA A 170 0.21 7.23 -17.95
CA ALA A 170 0.78 7.74 -16.72
C ALA A 170 2.16 7.14 -16.47
N VAL A 171 2.93 7.82 -15.64
CA VAL A 171 4.11 7.24 -14.98
C VAL A 171 3.92 7.45 -13.49
N LEU A 172 4.21 6.42 -12.71
CA LEU A 172 4.29 6.53 -11.26
C LEU A 172 5.75 6.85 -10.93
N PRO A 173 6.07 8.14 -10.63
CA PRO A 173 7.44 8.61 -10.43
C PRO A 173 7.98 8.27 -9.04
N VAL A 174 7.36 7.29 -8.37
CA VAL A 174 7.73 6.83 -7.04
C VAL A 174 8.08 5.37 -7.13
N TYR A 175 9.29 5.05 -6.71
CA TYR A 175 9.73 3.68 -6.56
C TYR A 175 10.31 3.47 -5.18
N ASN A 176 9.78 2.46 -4.51
CA ASN A 176 10.09 2.16 -3.14
C ASN A 176 10.93 0.90 -3.10
N VAL A 177 12.11 1.01 -2.51
CA VAL A 177 12.97 -0.13 -2.23
C VAL A 177 12.87 -0.39 -0.74
N VAL A 178 12.37 -1.58 -0.39
CA VAL A 178 12.44 -2.08 0.98
C VAL A 178 13.84 -2.64 1.18
N LYS A 179 14.65 -1.97 1.99
CA LYS A 179 15.84 -2.56 2.60
C LYS A 179 15.36 -3.59 3.61
N TYR A 180 15.89 -4.80 3.54
CA TYR A 180 15.56 -5.83 4.51
C TYR A 180 15.92 -5.31 5.91
N SER A 181 14.92 -5.21 6.78
CA SER A 181 15.19 -5.10 8.21
C SER A 181 15.76 -6.45 8.65
N THR A 182 17.00 -6.48 9.12
CA THR A 182 17.48 -7.60 9.91
C THR A 182 16.67 -7.59 11.19
N SER A 183 15.55 -8.32 11.22
CA SER A 183 14.82 -8.60 12.45
C SER A 183 15.84 -9.17 13.43
N THR A 184 16.19 -8.40 14.46
CA THR A 184 16.76 -8.98 15.67
C THR A 184 15.74 -10.01 16.14
N ARG A 185 16.24 -11.20 16.44
CA ARG A 185 15.48 -12.37 16.85
C ARG A 185 14.93 -12.07 18.26
N SER A 186 13.95 -11.19 18.37
CA SER A 186 13.21 -11.02 19.62
C SER A 186 12.48 -12.33 19.85
N GLY A 187 12.64 -12.91 21.04
CA GLY A 187 11.99 -14.15 21.43
C GLY A 187 10.50 -14.01 21.17
N ILE A 188 10.00 -14.73 20.17
CA ILE A 188 8.59 -14.67 19.78
C ILE A 188 7.81 -15.33 20.92
N PRO A 189 6.96 -14.59 21.65
CA PRO A 189 6.17 -15.19 22.71
C PRO A 189 5.11 -16.12 22.07
N GLU A 190 4.96 -17.33 22.61
CA GLU A 190 4.14 -18.42 22.04
C GLU A 190 2.70 -18.40 22.53
N ASN A 191 1.73 -18.54 21.62
CA ASN A 191 0.31 -18.47 21.96
C ASN A 191 -0.26 -19.86 22.21
N GLU A 192 -0.26 -20.26 23.48
CA GLU A 192 -0.79 -21.55 23.93
C GLU A 192 -2.32 -21.64 23.92
N GLY A 193 -3.03 -20.63 23.39
CA GLY A 193 -4.47 -20.72 23.13
C GLY A 193 -5.38 -20.20 24.25
N SER A 194 -4.86 -19.38 25.16
CA SER A 194 -5.66 -18.61 26.12
C SER A 194 -6.50 -17.52 25.44
N PRO A 195 -7.62 -17.06 26.05
CA PRO A 195 -8.41 -15.92 25.56
C PRO A 195 -7.56 -14.64 25.41
N THR A 196 -6.51 -14.56 26.23
CA THR A 196 -5.48 -13.53 26.28
C THR A 196 -4.16 -14.21 25.91
N GLY A 197 -3.80 -14.18 24.63
CA GLY A 197 -2.55 -14.79 24.16
C GLY A 197 -1.29 -14.15 24.78
N PRO A 198 -0.09 -14.71 24.55
CA PRO A 198 1.19 -14.01 24.68
C PRO A 198 1.15 -12.63 24.04
N GLY A 199 1.90 -11.71 24.61
CA GLY A 199 1.90 -10.31 24.23
C GLY A 199 0.86 -9.48 24.98
N MET A 200 0.09 -10.06 25.91
CA MET A 200 -0.73 -9.28 26.84
C MET A 200 0.14 -8.49 27.82
N GLU A 201 1.31 -9.03 28.16
CA GLU A 201 2.41 -8.35 28.83
C GLU A 201 3.02 -7.21 27.98
N CYS A 202 2.85 -7.26 26.65
CA CYS A 202 3.26 -6.19 25.74
C CYS A 202 2.19 -5.09 25.61
N ILE A 203 1.00 -5.27 26.18
CA ILE A 203 -0.04 -4.25 26.20
C ILE A 203 0.32 -3.27 27.31
N THR A 204 0.99 -2.18 26.93
CA THR A 204 1.29 -1.09 27.85
C THR A 204 -0.02 -0.44 28.34
N PRO A 205 -0.12 -0.08 29.63
CA PRO A 205 -1.25 0.69 30.14
C PRO A 205 -1.44 1.99 29.34
N ALA A 206 -2.67 2.49 29.29
CA ALA A 206 -2.94 3.83 28.77
C ALA A 206 -2.11 4.88 29.53
N PRO A 207 -1.88 6.09 28.97
CA PRO A 207 -1.20 7.18 29.68
C PRO A 207 -1.82 7.52 31.05
N SER A 208 -3.08 7.14 31.29
CA SER A 208 -3.80 7.25 32.56
C SER A 208 -3.50 6.14 33.58
N GLY A 209 -2.63 5.19 33.27
CA GLY A 209 -2.33 4.01 34.09
C GLY A 209 -3.38 2.88 33.99
N GLN A 210 -4.44 3.07 33.20
CA GLN A 210 -5.48 2.05 33.03
C GLN A 210 -4.98 0.89 32.17
N SER A 211 -5.17 -0.34 32.64
CA SER A 211 -4.85 -1.53 31.85
C SER A 211 -5.75 -1.61 30.62
N LEU A 212 -5.13 -1.81 29.45
CA LEU A 212 -5.83 -2.05 28.19
C LEU A 212 -6.10 -3.54 27.92
N ALA A 213 -5.59 -4.43 28.78
CA ALA A 213 -5.84 -5.87 28.73
C ALA A 213 -7.34 -6.23 28.60
N PRO A 214 -8.28 -5.69 29.41
CA PRO A 214 -9.70 -6.00 29.28
C PRO A 214 -10.36 -5.41 28.03
N LEU A 215 -9.65 -4.52 27.30
CA LEU A 215 -10.13 -3.87 26.08
C LEU A 215 -9.50 -4.47 24.81
N THR A 216 -8.70 -5.52 24.93
CA THR A 216 -7.98 -6.15 23.82
C THR A 216 -8.57 -7.51 23.48
N TYR A 217 -8.60 -7.85 22.18
CA TYR A 217 -9.12 -9.11 21.69
C TYR A 217 -8.04 -9.96 21.02
N ALA A 218 -7.97 -11.23 21.37
CA ALA A 218 -7.20 -12.22 20.63
C ALA A 218 -7.98 -12.71 19.39
N PRO A 219 -7.32 -13.15 18.31
CA PRO A 219 -7.98 -13.64 17.09
C PRO A 219 -9.05 -14.71 17.35
N ARG A 220 -8.84 -15.61 18.33
CA ARG A 220 -9.84 -16.63 18.69
C ARG A 220 -11.13 -16.05 19.27
N GLN A 221 -11.07 -14.94 19.99
CA GLN A 221 -12.26 -14.28 20.54
C GLN A 221 -13.13 -13.66 19.43
N LEU A 222 -12.52 -13.31 18.29
CA LEU A 222 -13.24 -12.79 17.13
C LEU A 222 -14.16 -13.84 16.50
N HIS A 223 -13.84 -15.13 16.60
CA HIS A 223 -14.70 -16.17 16.02
C HIS A 223 -16.10 -16.20 16.63
N LYS A 224 -16.22 -15.95 17.94
CA LYS A 224 -17.51 -15.88 18.63
C LYS A 224 -18.30 -14.64 18.20
N ALA A 225 -17.65 -13.46 18.21
CA ALA A 225 -18.29 -12.20 17.85
C ALA A 225 -18.77 -12.16 16.39
N TYR A 226 -17.99 -12.72 15.46
CA TYR A 226 -18.33 -12.78 14.04
C TYR A 226 -19.07 -14.07 13.63
N GLY A 227 -19.49 -14.91 14.59
CA GLY A 227 -20.27 -16.12 14.30
C GLY A 227 -19.53 -17.19 13.49
N THR A 228 -18.21 -17.18 13.44
CA THR A 228 -17.40 -18.14 12.66
C THR A 228 -16.92 -19.36 13.46
N SER A 229 -17.27 -19.45 14.75
CA SER A 229 -16.88 -20.57 15.62
C SER A 229 -17.31 -21.95 15.10
N ALA A 230 -18.49 -22.06 14.47
CA ALA A 230 -18.97 -23.33 13.91
C ALA A 230 -18.10 -23.77 12.73
N LEU A 231 -17.86 -22.87 11.76
CA LEU A 231 -16.99 -23.13 10.61
C LEU A 231 -15.59 -23.58 11.06
N HIS A 232 -15.06 -22.96 12.12
CA HIS A 232 -13.77 -23.35 12.68
C HIS A 232 -13.82 -24.73 13.34
N ARG A 233 -14.88 -25.11 14.06
CA ARG A 233 -15.01 -26.49 14.59
C ARG A 233 -15.12 -27.53 13.47
N ASP A 234 -15.78 -27.19 12.38
CA ASP A 234 -16.00 -28.07 11.22
C ASP A 234 -14.74 -28.21 10.34
N GLY A 235 -13.57 -27.77 10.83
CA GLY A 235 -12.30 -27.89 10.13
C GLY A 235 -12.13 -26.92 8.96
N MET A 236 -13.01 -25.94 8.77
CA MET A 236 -12.79 -24.90 7.77
C MET A 236 -11.63 -24.01 8.21
N ARG A 237 -10.47 -24.25 7.59
CA ARG A 237 -9.20 -23.53 7.80
C ARG A 237 -8.74 -22.77 6.56
N GLY A 238 -9.64 -22.54 5.60
CA GLY A 238 -9.30 -21.90 4.33
C GLY A 238 -8.57 -22.80 3.33
N LYS A 239 -8.76 -24.13 3.42
CA LYS A 239 -8.19 -25.09 2.45
C LYS A 239 -8.56 -24.69 1.02
N GLY A 240 -7.56 -24.57 0.15
CA GLY A 240 -7.73 -24.14 -1.25
C GLY A 240 -7.83 -22.62 -1.46
N ALA A 241 -7.89 -21.82 -0.40
CA ALA A 241 -7.80 -20.37 -0.49
C ALA A 241 -6.34 -19.91 -0.35
N ARG A 242 -6.00 -18.82 -1.03
CA ARG A 242 -4.72 -18.12 -0.88
C ARG A 242 -5.00 -16.67 -0.55
N LEU A 243 -4.52 -16.21 0.59
CA LEU A 243 -4.62 -14.81 1.01
C LEU A 243 -3.26 -14.13 0.80
N ALA A 244 -3.26 -13.03 0.06
CA ALA A 244 -2.10 -12.14 -0.05
C ALA A 244 -2.30 -10.95 0.89
N ILE A 245 -1.36 -10.73 1.82
CA ILE A 245 -1.35 -9.56 2.71
C ILE A 245 -0.22 -8.65 2.24
N LEU A 246 -0.58 -7.41 1.87
CA LEU A 246 0.37 -6.40 1.42
C LEU A 246 0.64 -5.42 2.58
N GLY A 247 1.82 -5.51 3.18
CA GLY A 247 2.33 -4.53 4.13
C GLY A 247 3.32 -3.59 3.46
N TYR A 248 3.11 -2.29 3.55
CA TYR A 248 4.07 -1.30 3.05
C TYR A 248 5.03 -0.88 4.15
N GLY A 249 6.34 -1.08 3.93
CA GLY A 249 7.37 -0.66 4.88
C GLY A 249 7.49 -1.50 6.16
N GLN A 250 6.82 -2.65 6.21
CA GLN A 250 6.95 -3.59 7.32
C GLN A 250 7.73 -4.82 6.86
N SER A 251 8.62 -5.35 7.70
CA SER A 251 9.23 -6.66 7.46
C SER A 251 8.36 -7.76 8.04
N PHE A 252 8.09 -8.79 7.25
CA PHE A 252 7.44 -10.01 7.73
C PHE A 252 8.48 -11.00 8.26
N ASN A 253 8.28 -11.53 9.47
CA ASN A 253 9.10 -12.60 10.02
C ASN A 253 8.41 -13.96 9.78
N PRO A 254 8.93 -14.82 8.88
CA PRO A 254 8.32 -16.11 8.58
C PRO A 254 8.28 -17.08 9.76
N GLY A 255 9.14 -16.89 10.77
CA GLY A 255 9.06 -17.65 12.02
C GLY A 255 7.77 -17.42 12.82
N LEU A 256 7.05 -16.31 12.56
CA LEU A 256 5.72 -16.06 13.13
C LEU A 256 4.62 -16.90 12.45
N LEU A 257 4.78 -17.26 11.17
CA LEU A 257 3.75 -18.02 10.44
C LEU A 257 3.66 -19.46 10.95
N ALA A 258 4.82 -20.08 11.19
CA ALA A 258 4.90 -21.48 11.64
C ALA A 258 4.29 -21.69 13.03
N LYS A 259 4.17 -20.62 13.83
CA LYS A 259 3.58 -20.63 15.17
C LYS A 259 2.08 -20.26 15.19
N ALA A 260 1.54 -19.79 14.07
CA ALA A 260 0.14 -19.37 13.94
C ALA A 260 -0.76 -20.41 13.24
N ALA A 261 -0.18 -21.46 12.66
CA ALA A 261 -0.87 -22.58 12.02
C ALA A 261 -1.19 -23.69 13.04
#